data_AF-A0A5K3EG93-F1
#
_entry.id   AF-A0A5K3EG93-F1
#
_cell.length_a   1.000
_cell.length_b   1.000
_cell.length_c   1.000
_cell.angle_alpha   90.00
_cell.angle_beta   90.00
_cell.angle_gamma   90.00
#
_symmetry.space_group_name_H-M   'P 1'
#
loop_
_entity.id
_entity.type
_entity.pdbx_description
1 polymer ?
#
loop_
_entity_poly.entity_id
_entity_poly.type
_entity_poly.pdbx_seq_one_letter_code
_entity_poly.pdbx_strand_id
1 'polypeptide(L)'
;MEFPDLGAQCAVKSCRMLDFLPVRCSGCQLVFCKDHYCFDCHSCPVGNSRDRQVPVCPLCGAPVPTGPNESADVKVGQHIDTSCKSQPALALKGKVTMFGIEFGEQ
;
A
#
# COMPACT_ATOMS: atom_id res chain seq x y z
N MET A 1 -46.15 0.15 18.78
CA MET A 1 -46.11 0.09 17.31
C MET A 1 -44.67 -0.10 16.91
N GLU A 2 -44.41 -1.15 16.16
CA GLU A 2 -43.11 -1.81 16.00
C GLU A 2 -42.28 -1.08 14.93
N PHE A 3 -40.97 -0.91 15.16
CA PHE A 3 -40.06 -0.20 14.26
C PHE A 3 -39.83 -1.03 12.98
N PRO A 4 -40.37 -0.65 11.80
CA PRO A 4 -40.56 -1.64 10.73
C PRO A 4 -39.32 -2.12 9.96
N ASP A 5 -38.15 -1.46 10.04
CA ASP A 5 -37.03 -1.84 9.15
C ASP A 5 -35.69 -1.22 9.59
N LEU A 6 -35.32 -1.35 10.87
CA LEU A 6 -34.04 -0.84 11.34
C LEU A 6 -32.96 -1.92 11.19
N GLY A 7 -32.21 -1.85 10.10
CA GLY A 7 -31.01 -2.67 9.89
C GLY A 7 -31.03 -3.46 8.58
N ALA A 8 -29.87 -3.93 8.15
CA ALA A 8 -29.76 -4.75 6.94
C ALA A 8 -29.28 -6.16 7.29
N GLN A 9 -29.74 -7.13 6.49
CA GLN A 9 -29.29 -8.50 6.61
C GLN A 9 -27.92 -8.68 5.99
N CYS A 10 -27.05 -9.41 6.69
CA CYS A 10 -25.76 -9.81 6.15
C CYS A 10 -25.94 -10.66 4.87
N ALA A 11 -25.25 -10.27 3.79
CA ALA A 11 -25.31 -10.99 2.50
C ALA A 11 -24.64 -12.38 2.55
N VAL A 12 -23.91 -12.70 3.62
CA VAL A 12 -23.34 -14.03 3.86
C VAL A 12 -24.46 -15.03 4.16
N LYS A 13 -24.58 -16.06 3.32
CA LYS A 13 -25.63 -17.10 3.41
C LYS A 13 -25.64 -17.84 4.74
N SER A 14 -24.50 -18.00 5.40
CA SER A 14 -24.36 -18.68 6.69
C SER A 14 -24.72 -17.80 7.89
N CYS A 15 -24.74 -16.47 7.76
CA CYS A 15 -25.01 -15.56 8.86
C CYS A 15 -26.45 -15.04 8.83
N ARG A 16 -26.87 -14.41 7.72
CA ARG A 16 -28.18 -13.71 7.57
C ARG A 16 -28.63 -12.85 8.77
N MET A 17 -27.70 -12.47 9.64
CA MET A 17 -27.99 -11.67 10.82
C MET A 17 -28.40 -10.26 10.39
N LEU A 18 -29.41 -9.74 11.06
CA LEU A 18 -29.90 -8.37 10.88
C LEU A 18 -29.05 -7.44 11.77
N ASP A 19 -28.27 -6.57 11.15
CA ASP A 19 -27.37 -5.63 11.82
C ASP A 19 -27.87 -4.20 11.62
N PHE A 20 -27.92 -3.43 12.71
CA PHE A 20 -28.40 -2.05 12.70
C PHE A 20 -27.40 -1.07 12.06
N LEU A 21 -26.12 -1.46 11.96
CA LEU A 21 -25.06 -0.71 11.27
C LEU A 21 -24.62 -1.48 10.02
N PRO A 22 -25.37 -1.38 8.90
CA PRO A 22 -24.99 -2.05 7.66
C PRO A 22 -23.64 -1.53 7.14
N VAL A 23 -22.63 -2.41 7.07
CA VAL A 23 -21.33 -2.07 6.48
C VAL A 23 -21.30 -2.54 5.03
N ARG A 24 -21.07 -1.61 4.10
CA ARG A 24 -20.96 -1.91 2.67
C ARG A 24 -19.51 -2.19 2.28
N CYS A 25 -19.23 -3.37 1.74
CA CYS A 25 -17.89 -3.70 1.25
C CYS A 25 -17.50 -2.83 0.05
N SER A 26 -16.31 -2.24 0.08
CA SER A 26 -15.81 -1.38 -1.01
C SER A 26 -15.46 -2.14 -2.30
N GLY A 27 -15.30 -3.47 -2.22
CA GLY A 27 -15.03 -4.33 -3.38
C GLY A 27 -16.31 -4.81 -4.06
N CYS A 28 -17.09 -5.65 -3.36
CA CYS A 28 -18.28 -6.28 -3.93
C CYS A 28 -19.59 -5.48 -3.74
N GLN A 29 -19.55 -4.34 -3.02
CA GLN A 29 -20.71 -3.47 -2.75
C GLN A 29 -21.89 -4.16 -2.03
N LEU A 30 -21.68 -5.34 -1.47
CA LEU A 30 -22.64 -6.05 -0.62
C LEU A 30 -22.59 -5.54 0.82
N VAL A 31 -23.69 -5.75 1.54
CA VAL A 31 -23.85 -5.34 2.94
C VAL A 31 -23.57 -6.51 3.87
N PHE A 32 -22.77 -6.26 4.89
CA PHE A 32 -22.33 -7.25 5.87
C PHE A 32 -22.49 -6.72 7.30
N CYS A 33 -22.61 -7.63 8.27
CA CYS A 33 -22.64 -7.30 9.69
C CYS A 33 -21.22 -7.03 10.24
N LYS A 34 -21.13 -6.57 11.50
CA LYS A 34 -19.86 -6.26 12.19
C LYS A 34 -18.84 -7.42 12.21
N ASP A 35 -19.28 -8.66 12.08
CA ASP A 35 -18.39 -9.83 12.09
C ASP A 35 -17.91 -10.21 10.68
N HIS A 36 -18.72 -9.92 9.65
CA HIS A 36 -18.47 -10.37 8.26
C HIS A 36 -18.04 -9.26 7.30
N TYR A 37 -17.81 -8.03 7.79
CA TYR A 37 -17.39 -6.89 6.97
C TYR A 37 -15.99 -7.05 6.36
N CYS A 38 -15.11 -7.83 6.99
CA CYS A 38 -13.76 -8.10 6.50
C CYS A 38 -13.80 -8.85 5.16
N PHE A 39 -12.88 -8.51 4.23
CA PHE A 39 -12.78 -9.14 2.90
C PHE A 39 -12.59 -10.66 2.96
N ASP A 40 -11.89 -11.15 4.00
CA ASP A 40 -11.65 -12.58 4.22
C ASP A 40 -12.92 -13.31 4.68
N CYS A 41 -13.68 -12.72 5.60
CA CYS A 41 -14.89 -13.30 6.20
C CYS A 41 -16.02 -13.57 5.20
N HIS A 42 -16.12 -12.80 4.11
CA HIS A 42 -17.10 -13.04 3.05
C HIS A 42 -16.48 -13.51 1.73
N SER A 43 -15.19 -13.89 1.75
CA SER A 43 -14.42 -14.32 0.58
C SER A 43 -14.67 -13.40 -0.64
N CYS A 44 -14.39 -12.11 -0.47
CA CYS A 44 -14.75 -11.09 -1.46
C CYS A 44 -14.23 -11.45 -2.86
N PRO A 45 -15.09 -11.44 -3.91
CA PRO A 45 -14.67 -11.76 -5.27
C PRO A 45 -13.66 -10.77 -5.86
N VAL A 46 -13.64 -9.53 -5.33
CA VAL A 46 -12.68 -8.50 -5.75
C VAL A 46 -11.32 -8.69 -5.07
N GLY A 47 -11.24 -9.47 -3.98
CA GLY A 47 -10.03 -9.62 -3.19
C GLY A 47 -9.63 -8.36 -2.43
N ASN A 48 -8.63 -8.44 -1.55
CA ASN A 48 -8.10 -7.31 -0.78
C ASN A 48 -7.22 -6.39 -1.66
N SER A 49 -7.66 -6.01 -2.87
CA SER A 49 -6.86 -5.26 -3.86
C SER A 49 -6.39 -3.87 -3.42
N ARG A 50 -6.72 -3.45 -2.19
CA ARG A 50 -6.29 -2.17 -1.62
C ARG A 50 -5.09 -2.29 -0.68
N ASP A 51 -4.60 -3.49 -0.38
CA ASP A 51 -3.31 -3.69 0.30
C ASP A 51 -2.13 -3.53 -0.67
N ARG A 52 -2.17 -2.48 -1.50
CA ARG A 52 -0.97 -2.04 -2.21
C ARG A 52 -0.09 -1.34 -1.18
N GLN A 53 0.62 -2.14 -0.39
CA GLN A 53 1.60 -1.63 0.55
C GLN A 53 2.70 -0.93 -0.24
N VAL A 54 2.78 0.38 -0.07
CA VAL A 54 3.83 1.19 -0.68
C VAL A 54 5.06 1.04 0.22
N PRO A 55 6.16 0.44 -0.25
CA PRO A 55 7.35 0.31 0.56
C PRO A 55 7.93 1.70 0.86
N VAL A 56 8.44 1.86 2.07
CA VAL A 56 9.11 3.09 2.50
C VAL A 56 10.60 2.94 2.27
N CYS A 57 11.25 3.97 1.74
CA CYS A 57 12.70 3.96 1.61
C CYS A 57 13.35 4.05 3.00
N PRO A 58 14.27 3.14 3.37
CA PRO A 58 14.90 3.13 4.69
C PRO A 58 15.87 4.30 4.93
N LEU A 59 16.32 4.99 3.87
CA LEU A 59 17.30 6.08 4.00
C LEU A 59 16.66 7.47 4.16
N CYS A 60 15.51 7.70 3.54
CA CYS A 60 14.85 9.00 3.54
C CYS A 60 13.44 8.98 4.15
N GLY A 61 12.88 7.81 4.44
CA GLY A 61 11.51 7.66 4.94
C GLY A 61 10.42 8.01 3.93
N ALA A 62 10.75 8.26 2.66
CA ALA A 62 9.77 8.58 1.63
C ALA A 62 9.08 7.30 1.10
N PRO A 63 7.76 7.34 0.86
CA PRO A 63 7.05 6.24 0.22
C PRO A 63 7.48 6.09 -1.25
N VAL A 64 7.84 4.89 -1.66
CA VAL A 64 8.31 4.57 -3.01
C VAL A 64 7.19 3.87 -3.80
N PRO A 65 6.58 4.51 -4.81
CA PRO A 65 5.48 3.92 -5.56
C PRO A 65 5.95 2.72 -6.40
N THR A 66 5.41 1.54 -6.11
CA THR A 66 5.71 0.27 -6.79
C THR A 66 4.58 -0.14 -7.74
N GLY A 67 4.89 -0.45 -9.00
CA GLY A 67 3.93 -0.93 -9.99
C GLY A 67 3.36 -2.33 -9.68
N PRO A 68 2.23 -2.73 -10.27
CA PRO A 68 1.59 -4.05 -10.04
C PRO A 68 2.42 -5.26 -10.51
N ASN A 69 3.53 -5.05 -11.25
CA ASN A 69 4.43 -6.11 -11.72
C ASN A 69 5.89 -5.86 -11.30
N GLU A 70 6.12 -4.98 -10.32
CA GLU A 70 7.47 -4.59 -9.92
C GLU A 70 7.69 -4.89 -8.44
N SER A 71 8.81 -5.52 -8.11
CA SER A 71 9.15 -5.81 -6.72
C SER A 71 9.51 -4.54 -5.96
N ALA A 72 9.09 -4.51 -4.69
CA ALA A 72 9.40 -3.42 -3.77
C ALA A 72 10.91 -3.14 -3.69
N ASP A 73 11.71 -4.20 -3.61
CA ASP A 73 13.17 -4.12 -3.47
C ASP A 73 13.82 -3.39 -4.65
N VAL A 74 13.42 -3.71 -5.89
CA VAL A 74 14.00 -3.11 -7.10
C VAL A 74 13.65 -1.62 -7.17
N LYS A 75 12.40 -1.25 -6.90
CA LYS A 75 11.97 0.15 -6.94
C LYS A 75 12.58 0.98 -5.81
N VAL A 76 12.68 0.43 -4.61
CA VAL A 76 13.36 1.09 -3.49
C VAL A 76 14.85 1.25 -3.79
N GLY A 77 15.51 0.22 -4.34
CA GLY A 77 16.90 0.29 -4.79
C GLY A 77 17.14 1.36 -5.86
N GLN A 78 16.29 1.39 -6.90
CA GLN A 78 16.35 2.42 -7.93
C GLN A 78 16.15 3.83 -7.36
N HIS A 79 15.21 4.00 -6.42
CA HIS A 79 15.02 5.27 -5.73
C HIS A 79 16.30 5.68 -4.97
N ILE A 80 16.90 4.76 -4.20
CA ILE A 80 18.14 4.99 -3.44
C ILE A 80 19.26 5.51 -4.35
N ASP A 81 19.45 4.89 -5.51
CA ASP A 81 20.55 5.21 -6.44
C ASP A 81 20.31 6.52 -7.24
N THR A 82 19.08 6.73 -7.71
CA THR A 82 18.80 7.78 -8.70
C THR A 82 18.18 9.05 -8.12
N SER A 83 17.33 8.94 -7.10
CA SER A 83 16.37 10.00 -6.74
C SER A 83 16.21 10.23 -5.23
N CYS A 84 17.03 9.56 -4.41
CA CYS A 84 16.92 9.65 -2.96
C CYS A 84 17.57 10.94 -2.44
N LYS A 85 16.81 11.69 -1.62
CA LYS A 85 17.24 12.97 -1.05
C LYS A 85 17.98 12.85 0.29
N SER A 86 18.18 11.64 0.79
CA SER A 86 18.92 11.41 2.04
C SER A 86 20.39 11.79 1.88
N GLN A 87 20.96 12.42 2.91
CA GLN A 87 22.39 12.80 2.97
C GLN A 87 23.38 11.70 2.51
N PRO A 88 23.23 10.41 2.90
CA PRO A 88 24.12 9.34 2.40
C PRO A 88 24.01 9.08 0.89
N ALA A 89 22.82 9.23 0.29
CA ALA A 89 22.61 9.04 -1.15
C ALA A 89 23.19 10.20 -1.97
N LEU A 90 23.06 11.44 -1.46
CA LEU A 90 23.62 12.63 -2.09
C LEU A 90 25.17 12.63 -2.07
N ALA A 91 25.77 12.06 -1.02
CA ALA A 91 27.21 11.95 -0.87
C ALA A 91 27.89 10.98 -1.87
N LEU A 92 27.13 10.06 -2.48
CA LEU A 92 27.61 9.13 -3.51
C LEU A 92 27.56 9.76 -4.91
N LYS A 93 26.54 10.59 -5.21
CA LYS A 93 26.40 11.28 -6.51
C LYS A 93 27.48 12.33 -6.79
N GLY A 94 28.18 12.82 -5.76
CA GLY A 94 29.14 13.91 -5.87
C GLY A 94 30.61 13.53 -6.02
N LYS A 95 30.97 12.23 -6.13
CA LYS A 95 32.38 11.78 -6.11
C LYS A 95 32.95 11.31 -7.46
N VAL A 96 32.17 11.35 -8.55
CA VAL A 96 32.63 10.91 -9.89
C VAL A 96 33.06 12.06 -10.80
N THR A 97 33.62 13.12 -10.25
CA THR A 97 34.50 14.05 -10.97
C THR A 97 35.50 14.56 -9.97
N MET A 98 36.78 14.61 -10.34
CA MET A 98 37.95 15.06 -9.54
C MET A 98 38.78 13.94 -8.89
N PHE A 99 39.27 12.95 -9.65
CA PHE A 99 40.60 12.38 -9.40
C PHE A 99 41.17 11.77 -10.70
N GLY A 100 41.84 12.63 -11.45
CA GLY A 100 42.46 12.45 -12.76
C GLY A 100 42.43 13.83 -13.41
N ILE A 101 43.52 14.59 -13.46
CA ILE A 101 44.74 14.33 -14.23
C ILE A 101 45.95 14.99 -13.53
N GLU A 102 47.04 14.25 -13.41
CA GLU A 102 48.47 14.61 -13.49
C GLU A 102 48.86 16.10 -13.41
N PHE A 103 49.68 16.46 -12.42
CA PHE A 103 50.62 17.59 -12.55
C PHE A 103 52.02 17.08 -12.26
N GLY A 104 52.73 16.74 -13.34
CA GLY A 104 54.18 16.81 -13.37
C GLY A 104 54.62 18.26 -13.48
N GLU A 105 55.90 18.46 -13.17
CA GLU A 105 56.72 19.65 -13.43
C GLU A 105 56.35 20.81 -12.47
N GLN A 106 57.21 21.24 -11.52
CA GLN A 106 58.61 21.66 -11.65
C GLN A 106 59.32 21.54 -10.29
#